data_AF-A0A3P7QR04-F1
#
_entry.id   AF-A0A3P7QR04-F1
#
_cell.length_a   1.000
_cell.length_b   1.000
_cell.length_c   1.000
_cell.angle_alpha   90.00
_cell.angle_beta   90.00
_cell.angle_gamma   90.00
#
_symmetry.space_group_name_H-M   'P 1'
#
loop_
_entity.id
_entity.type
_entity.pdbx_description
1 polymer ?
#
loop_
_entity_poly.entity_id
_entity_poly.type
_entity_poly.pdbx_seq_one_letter_code
_entity_poly.pdbx_strand_id
1 'polypeptide(L)'
;VFDDLDEAEPSNENNFIEPDLPADKIRHEPYSLPESFVWSDVDLNDEKQLQELYTLLTENYVEDDDNMFRFDYSAAFLKWAVQMPGWLPQWHCGVRAKQSGRLLAFIAAVPQTIRVYDKERPMVEINFLCVHKKLRCGHFL
;
A
#
# COMPACT_ATOMS: atom_id res chain seq x y z
N VAL A 1 27.84 28.26 15.19
CA VAL A 1 27.25 27.34 16.19
C VAL A 1 26.27 26.49 15.41
N PHE A 2 26.81 25.47 14.76
CA PHE A 2 25.99 24.42 14.15
C PHE A 2 25.79 23.43 15.29
N ASP A 3 24.57 23.37 15.81
CA ASP A 3 24.23 22.38 16.83
C ASP A 3 24.47 20.99 16.24
N ASP A 4 25.32 20.24 16.93
CA ASP A 4 25.58 18.83 16.73
C ASP A 4 24.24 18.07 16.72
N LEU A 5 23.84 17.57 15.56
CA LEU A 5 22.88 16.48 15.49
C LEU A 5 23.63 15.26 16.03
N ASP A 6 23.39 14.92 17.29
CA ASP A 6 23.80 13.64 17.89
C ASP A 6 23.24 12.50 17.03
N GLU A 7 24.02 12.02 16.06
CA GLU A 7 23.75 10.73 15.41
C GLU A 7 23.89 9.67 16.50
N ALA A 8 22.76 9.11 16.93
CA ALA A 8 22.73 8.00 17.87
C ALA A 8 23.58 6.85 17.30
N GLU A 9 24.58 6.41 18.07
CA GLU A 9 25.40 5.24 17.78
C GLU A 9 24.50 4.05 17.37
N PRO A 10 24.75 3.38 16.22
CA PRO A 10 23.89 2.31 15.76
C PRO A 10 23.90 1.17 16.78
N SER A 11 22.76 0.95 17.43
CA SER A 11 22.59 -0.17 18.34
C SER A 11 22.72 -1.48 17.55
N ASN A 12 23.61 -2.37 17.96
CA ASN A 12 23.73 -3.73 17.40
C ASN A 12 22.58 -4.67 17.83
N GLU A 13 21.49 -4.13 18.39
CA GLU A 13 20.33 -4.90 18.84
C GLU A 13 19.27 -4.99 17.74
N ASN A 14 18.85 -6.21 17.41
CA ASN A 14 17.72 -6.42 16.51
C ASN A 14 16.39 -6.25 17.27
N ASN A 15 15.85 -5.04 17.25
CA ASN A 15 14.58 -4.70 17.90
C ASN A 15 13.75 -3.71 17.09
N PHE A 16 12.53 -3.40 17.57
CA PHE A 16 11.66 -2.39 16.96
C PHE A 16 12.30 -1.00 16.99
N ILE A 17 12.01 -0.18 15.98
CA ILE A 17 12.37 1.25 15.99
C ILE A 17 11.44 1.99 16.97
N GLU A 18 10.14 1.69 16.89
CA GLU A 18 9.11 2.18 17.80
C GLU A 18 8.34 1.01 18.42
N PRO A 19 8.06 1.03 19.73
CA PRO A 19 7.34 -0.05 20.39
C PRO A 19 5.88 -0.14 19.92
N ASP A 20 5.30 -1.34 19.99
CA ASP A 20 3.90 -1.58 19.64
C ASP A 20 2.96 -0.68 20.45
N LEU A 21 2.10 0.05 19.74
CA LEU A 21 1.03 0.83 20.36
C LEU A 21 -0.19 -0.07 20.63
N PRO A 22 -0.85 0.09 21.79
CA PRO A 22 -2.12 -0.58 22.04
C PRO A 22 -3.19 -0.05 21.09
N ALA A 23 -4.14 -0.92 20.73
CA ALA A 23 -5.10 -0.65 19.65
C ALA A 23 -5.99 0.59 19.90
N ASP A 24 -6.24 0.95 21.16
CA ASP A 24 -6.99 2.13 21.58
C ASP A 24 -6.24 3.46 21.36
N LYS A 25 -4.92 3.39 21.19
CA LYS A 25 -4.08 4.54 20.83
C LYS A 25 -3.91 4.70 19.31
N ILE A 26 -4.43 3.76 18.52
CA ILE A 26 -4.41 3.84 17.06
C ILE A 26 -5.63 4.64 16.60
N ARG A 27 -5.43 5.55 15.65
CA ARG A 27 -6.52 6.38 15.12
C ARG A 27 -7.57 5.50 14.42
N HIS A 28 -8.84 5.66 14.83
CA HIS A 28 -9.96 4.93 14.23
C HIS A 28 -10.49 5.57 12.94
N GLU A 29 -10.31 6.87 12.76
CA GLU A 29 -10.76 7.58 11.57
C GLU A 29 -9.76 7.43 10.41
N PRO A 30 -10.19 7.43 9.14
CA PRO A 30 -9.27 7.46 8.00
C PRO A 30 -8.44 8.75 7.95
N TYR A 31 -7.34 8.72 7.17
CA TYR A 31 -6.54 9.94 6.95
C TYR A 31 -7.36 10.92 6.12
N SER A 32 -7.19 12.22 6.38
CA SER A 32 -7.84 13.27 5.60
C SER A 32 -7.40 13.18 4.14
N LEU A 33 -8.35 13.26 3.21
CA LEU A 33 -8.09 13.40 1.78
C LEU A 33 -8.65 14.75 1.29
N PRO A 34 -8.09 15.32 0.21
CA PRO A 34 -8.71 16.44 -0.47
C PRO A 34 -10.16 16.13 -0.86
N GLU A 35 -11.04 17.12 -0.85
CA GLU A 35 -12.51 16.94 -1.02
C GLU A 35 -12.93 16.22 -2.31
N SER A 36 -12.08 16.25 -3.33
CA SER A 36 -12.29 15.57 -4.62
C SER A 36 -12.07 14.06 -4.56
N PHE A 37 -11.57 13.52 -3.45
CA PHE A 37 -11.21 12.11 -3.29
C PHE A 37 -11.94 11.46 -2.12
N VAL A 38 -12.08 10.14 -2.19
CA VAL A 38 -12.66 9.32 -1.13
C VAL A 38 -11.87 8.02 -1.00
N TRP A 39 -11.74 7.53 0.24
CA TRP A 39 -11.24 6.19 0.51
C TRP A 39 -12.26 5.14 0.04
N SER A 40 -11.76 4.00 -0.41
CA SER A 40 -12.56 2.86 -0.83
C SER A 40 -11.79 1.58 -0.54
N ASP A 41 -12.40 0.64 0.17
CA ASP A 41 -11.91 -0.74 0.20
C ASP A 41 -12.26 -1.38 -1.14
N VAL A 42 -11.26 -1.92 -1.85
CA VAL A 42 -11.46 -2.48 -3.19
C VAL A 42 -11.74 -3.98 -3.07
N ASP A 43 -12.94 -4.41 -3.46
CA ASP A 43 -13.32 -5.82 -3.38
C ASP A 43 -12.86 -6.59 -4.62
N LEU A 44 -11.83 -7.42 -4.47
CA LEU A 44 -11.31 -8.25 -5.56
C LEU A 44 -12.15 -9.51 -5.85
N ASN A 45 -13.26 -9.70 -5.13
CA ASN A 45 -14.29 -10.67 -5.50
C ASN A 45 -15.33 -10.08 -6.44
N ASP A 46 -15.44 -8.75 -6.51
CA ASP A 46 -16.17 -8.07 -7.57
C ASP A 46 -15.29 -7.97 -8.82
N GLU A 47 -15.69 -8.69 -9.86
CA GLU A 47 -14.96 -8.75 -11.13
C GLU A 47 -14.76 -7.36 -11.76
N LYS A 48 -15.68 -6.42 -11.53
CA LYS A 48 -15.54 -5.05 -12.03
C LYS A 48 -14.41 -4.32 -11.31
N GLN A 49 -14.35 -4.42 -10.00
CA GLN A 49 -13.32 -3.76 -9.19
C GLN A 49 -11.94 -4.40 -9.40
N LEU A 50 -11.89 -5.72 -9.56
CA LEU A 50 -10.66 -6.41 -9.96
C LEU A 50 -10.16 -5.90 -11.32
N GLN A 51 -11.07 -5.70 -12.27
CA GLN A 51 -10.70 -5.16 -13.59
C GLN A 51 -10.29 -3.69 -13.55
N GLU A 52 -10.88 -2.89 -12.66
CA GLU A 52 -10.42 -1.52 -12.38
C GLU A 52 -8.99 -1.50 -11.84
N LEU A 53 -8.68 -2.39 -10.88
CA LEU A 53 -7.33 -2.52 -10.33
C LEU A 53 -6.33 -2.96 -11.41
N TYR A 54 -6.68 -3.99 -12.18
CA TYR A 54 -5.87 -4.44 -13.32
C TYR A 54 -5.55 -3.28 -14.26
N THR A 55 -6.59 -2.53 -14.66
CA THR A 55 -6.43 -1.38 -15.56
C THR A 55 -5.52 -0.31 -14.94
N LEU A 56 -5.72 0.02 -13.66
CA LEU A 56 -4.88 0.99 -12.95
C LEU A 56 -3.40 0.57 -12.98
N LEU A 57 -3.11 -0.68 -12.64
CA LEU A 57 -1.74 -1.18 -12.55
C LEU A 57 -1.08 -1.26 -13.94
N THR A 58 -1.78 -1.78 -14.93
CA THR A 58 -1.29 -1.88 -16.31
C THR A 58 -0.98 -0.52 -16.93
N GLU A 59 -1.81 0.50 -16.64
CA GLU A 59 -1.62 1.85 -17.17
C GLU A 59 -0.60 2.68 -16.38
N ASN A 60 -0.37 2.37 -15.10
CA ASN A 60 0.36 3.28 -14.20
C ASN A 60 1.53 2.65 -13.43
N TYR A 61 1.52 1.38 -13.04
CA TYR A 61 2.41 0.84 -11.99
C TYR A 61 3.90 0.86 -12.32
N VAL A 62 4.33 0.47 -13.53
CA VAL A 62 5.76 0.47 -13.90
C VAL A 62 5.95 0.80 -15.37
N GLU A 63 6.85 1.74 -15.65
CA GLU A 63 7.48 1.96 -16.95
C GLU A 63 8.99 1.84 -16.69
N ASP A 64 9.66 0.95 -17.43
CA ASP A 64 11.08 1.14 -17.75
C ASP A 64 11.23 2.50 -18.46
N ASP A 65 12.33 3.22 -18.23
CA ASP A 65 12.65 4.49 -18.91
C ASP A 65 12.58 4.35 -20.45
N ASP A 66 12.73 3.14 -21.01
CA ASP A 66 12.60 2.82 -22.43
C ASP A 66 11.23 2.19 -22.81
N ASN A 67 10.29 2.06 -21.88
CA ASN A 67 8.94 1.48 -22.09
C ASN A 67 8.95 0.04 -22.66
N MET A 68 10.05 -0.70 -22.49
CA MET A 68 10.26 -2.03 -23.07
C MET A 68 9.60 -3.16 -22.27
N PHE A 69 9.32 -2.96 -20.97
CA PHE A 69 8.68 -3.97 -20.12
C PHE A 69 7.55 -3.36 -19.29
N ARG A 70 6.35 -3.94 -19.44
CA ARG A 70 5.20 -3.69 -18.55
C ARG A 70 4.91 -4.96 -17.77
N PHE A 71 4.75 -4.82 -16.46
CA PHE A 71 4.23 -5.89 -15.64
C PHE A 71 2.73 -6.06 -15.92
N ASP A 72 2.40 -6.92 -16.88
CA ASP A 72 1.02 -7.33 -17.19
C ASP A 72 0.60 -8.46 -16.22
N TYR A 73 0.38 -8.09 -14.95
CA TYR A 73 -0.18 -9.01 -13.98
C TYR A 73 -1.62 -9.32 -14.35
N SER A 74 -1.94 -10.59 -14.66
CA SER A 74 -3.33 -10.96 -14.91
C SER A 74 -4.21 -10.67 -13.69
N ALA A 75 -5.48 -10.35 -13.93
CA ALA A 75 -6.47 -10.17 -12.86
C ALA A 75 -6.49 -11.34 -11.87
N ALA A 76 -6.37 -12.58 -12.37
CA ALA A 76 -6.29 -13.78 -11.53
C ALA A 76 -5.03 -13.79 -10.66
N PHE A 77 -3.88 -13.37 -11.20
CA PHE A 77 -2.64 -13.27 -10.44
C PHE A 77 -2.73 -12.22 -9.34
N LEU A 78 -3.27 -11.02 -9.64
CA LEU A 78 -3.45 -9.97 -8.66
C LEU A 78 -4.30 -10.46 -7.48
N LYS A 79 -5.44 -11.07 -7.78
CA LYS A 79 -6.33 -11.66 -6.77
C LYS A 79 -5.60 -12.73 -5.93
N TRP A 80 -4.90 -13.65 -6.58
CA TRP A 80 -4.14 -14.71 -5.90
C TRP A 80 -3.05 -14.14 -4.99
N ALA A 81 -2.32 -13.13 -5.45
CA ALA A 81 -1.19 -12.54 -4.73
C ALA A 81 -1.63 -11.83 -3.44
N VAL A 82 -2.81 -11.19 -3.43
CA VAL A 82 -3.26 -10.37 -2.29
C VAL A 82 -4.37 -11.00 -1.44
N GLN A 83 -4.87 -12.19 -1.81
CA GLN A 83 -5.86 -12.96 -1.03
C GLN A 83 -5.27 -14.23 -0.41
N MET A 84 -4.07 -14.11 0.14
CA MET A 84 -3.40 -15.20 0.86
C MET A 84 -4.16 -15.54 2.15
N PRO A 85 -4.08 -16.78 2.69
CA PRO A 85 -4.79 -17.15 3.91
C PRO A 85 -4.60 -16.13 5.05
N GLY A 86 -5.71 -15.65 5.62
CA GLY A 86 -5.71 -14.61 6.66
C GLY A 86 -5.85 -13.17 6.14
N TRP A 87 -5.92 -12.96 4.83
CA TRP A 87 -6.16 -11.63 4.25
C TRP A 87 -7.44 -10.98 4.80
N LEU A 88 -7.43 -9.64 4.80
CA LEU A 88 -8.53 -8.82 5.31
C LEU A 88 -8.99 -7.84 4.21
N PRO A 89 -10.29 -7.71 3.92
CA PRO A 89 -10.79 -6.82 2.85
C PRO A 89 -10.36 -5.35 3.02
N GLN A 90 -10.33 -4.86 4.25
CA GLN A 90 -9.92 -3.48 4.56
C GLN A 90 -8.42 -3.22 4.35
N TRP A 91 -7.63 -4.23 3.97
CA TRP A 91 -6.21 -4.08 3.63
C TRP A 91 -5.98 -3.85 2.13
N HIS A 92 -7.06 -3.84 1.33
CA HIS A 92 -7.04 -3.48 -0.08
C HIS A 92 -7.51 -2.04 -0.23
N CYS A 93 -6.67 -1.11 0.19
CA CYS A 93 -7.01 0.31 0.29
C CYS A 93 -6.90 1.00 -1.08
N GLY A 94 -7.98 1.62 -1.52
CA GLY A 94 -8.06 2.41 -2.74
C GLY A 94 -8.45 3.86 -2.48
N VAL A 95 -8.06 4.74 -3.41
CA VAL A 95 -8.54 6.13 -3.49
C VAL A 95 -9.33 6.31 -4.77
N ARG A 96 -10.55 6.83 -4.67
CA ARG A 96 -11.44 7.10 -5.81
C ARG A 96 -11.70 8.59 -5.99
N ALA A 97 -11.89 9.02 -7.23
CA ALA A 97 -12.42 10.33 -7.54
C ALA A 97 -13.89 10.42 -7.10
N LYS A 98 -14.23 11.36 -6.22
CA LYS A 98 -15.58 11.51 -5.66
C LYS A 98 -16.66 11.73 -6.73
N GLN A 99 -16.33 12.45 -7.80
CA GLN A 99 -17.27 12.79 -8.86
C GLN A 99 -17.54 11.64 -9.84
N SER A 100 -16.53 10.84 -10.18
CA SER A 100 -16.62 9.80 -11.23
C SER A 100 -16.59 8.37 -10.70
N GLY A 101 -16.23 8.17 -9.43
CA GLY A 101 -15.99 6.84 -8.84
C GLY A 101 -14.73 6.14 -9.35
N ARG A 102 -13.97 6.76 -10.27
CA ARG A 102 -12.78 6.14 -10.87
C ARG A 102 -11.70 5.88 -9.81
N LEU A 103 -11.12 4.68 -9.82
CA LEU A 103 -9.97 4.31 -9.00
C LEU A 103 -8.71 5.05 -9.47
N LEU A 104 -8.04 5.73 -8.55
CA LEU A 104 -6.90 6.61 -8.81
C LEU A 104 -5.63 6.18 -8.08
N ALA A 105 -5.76 5.51 -6.94
CA ALA A 105 -4.63 4.93 -6.25
C ALA A 105 -5.05 3.63 -5.56
N PHE A 106 -4.08 2.76 -5.32
CA PHE A 106 -4.28 1.48 -4.66
C PHE A 106 -3.02 1.08 -3.88
N ILE A 107 -3.22 0.37 -2.76
CA ILE A 107 -2.18 -0.32 -2.00
C ILE A 107 -2.79 -1.56 -1.37
N ALA A 108 -2.05 -2.67 -1.38
CA ALA A 108 -2.48 -3.91 -0.75
C ALA A 108 -1.57 -4.27 0.42
N ALA A 109 -2.17 -4.86 1.44
CA ALA A 109 -1.50 -5.46 2.59
C ALA A 109 -1.90 -6.94 2.69
N VAL A 110 -0.94 -7.82 2.97
CA VAL A 110 -1.17 -9.24 3.25
C VAL A 110 -0.47 -9.67 4.53
N PRO A 111 -1.07 -10.55 5.35
CA PRO A 111 -0.43 -10.99 6.59
C PRO A 111 0.70 -11.96 6.28
N GLN A 112 1.84 -11.80 6.96
CA GLN A 112 2.99 -12.70 6.86
C GLN A 112 3.62 -12.92 8.23
N THR A 113 4.14 -14.12 8.47
CA THR A 113 4.99 -14.40 9.63
C THR A 113 6.44 -14.36 9.15
N ILE A 114 7.18 -13.36 9.62
CA ILE A 114 8.57 -13.13 9.21
C ILE A 114 9.48 -13.55 10.35
N ARG A 115 10.53 -14.31 10.01
CA ARG A 115 11.58 -14.69 10.94
C ARG A 115 12.79 -13.78 10.73
N VAL A 116 13.13 -13.02 11.76
CA VAL A 116 14.30 -12.13 11.79
C VAL A 116 15.26 -12.70 12.84
N TYR A 117 16.35 -13.31 12.37
CA TYR A 117 17.26 -14.12 13.19
C TYR A 117 16.52 -15.23 13.96
N ASP A 118 16.47 -15.12 15.27
CA ASP A 118 15.86 -16.06 16.21
C ASP A 118 14.42 -15.67 16.60
N LYS A 119 13.91 -14.53 16.11
CA LYS A 119 12.57 -14.01 16.44
C LYS A 119 11.61 -14.18 15.27
N GLU A 120 10.48 -14.84 15.52
CA GLU A 120 9.34 -14.86 14.59
C GLU A 120 8.34 -13.79 14.97
N ARG A 121 7.83 -13.04 13.98
CA ARG A 121 6.92 -11.93 14.19
C ARG A 121 5.79 -11.94 13.15
N PRO A 122 4.52 -11.78 13.57
CA PRO A 122 3.46 -11.45 12.65
C PRO A 122 3.68 -10.02 12.13
N MET A 123 3.71 -9.88 10.82
CA MET A 123 3.92 -8.62 10.10
C MET A 123 2.93 -8.55 8.93
N VAL A 124 2.92 -7.41 8.25
CA VAL A 124 2.15 -7.19 7.04
C VAL A 124 3.13 -6.90 5.91
N GLU A 125 3.00 -7.63 4.81
CA GLU A 125 3.70 -7.33 3.57
C GLU A 125 2.84 -6.36 2.75
N ILE A 126 3.45 -5.24 2.35
CA ILE A 126 2.83 -4.22 1.52
C ILE A 126 3.22 -4.45 0.06
N ASN A 127 2.24 -4.41 -0.84
CA ASN A 127 2.47 -4.58 -2.27
C ASN A 127 1.51 -3.74 -3.12
N PHE A 128 1.79 -3.63 -4.42
CA PHE A 128 0.96 -2.98 -5.43
C PHE A 128 0.62 -1.50 -5.14
N LEU A 129 1.52 -0.77 -4.47
CA LEU A 129 1.39 0.68 -4.29
C LEU A 129 1.41 1.39 -5.64
N CYS A 130 0.27 1.89 -6.08
CA CYS A 130 0.12 2.55 -7.37
C CYS A 130 -0.67 3.84 -7.23
N VAL A 131 -0.16 4.92 -7.82
CA VAL A 131 -0.87 6.19 -7.97
C VAL A 131 -0.97 6.52 -9.45
N HIS A 132 -2.14 6.95 -9.91
CA HIS A 132 -2.38 7.34 -11.30
C HIS A 132 -1.38 8.42 -11.75
N LYS A 133 -0.77 8.27 -12.92
CA LYS A 133 0.35 9.11 -13.43
C LYS A 133 0.10 10.61 -13.33
N LYS A 134 -1.12 11.06 -13.67
CA LYS A 134 -1.53 12.48 -13.59
C LYS A 134 -1.46 13.10 -12.19
N LEU A 135 -1.43 12.30 -11.13
CA LEU A 135 -1.37 12.76 -9.75
C LEU A 135 0.06 12.78 -9.18
N ARG A 136 1.05 12.22 -9.90
CA ARG A 136 2.43 12.06 -9.40
C ARG A 136 3.25 13.36 -9.36
N CYS A 137 2.80 14.39 -10.07
CA CYS A 137 3.48 15.69 -10.11
C CYS A 137 3.02 16.65 -9.00
N GLY A 138 2.04 16.25 -8.18
CA GLY A 138 1.64 16.98 -6.97
C GLY A 138 2.00 16.15 -5.75
N HIS A 139 2.50 16.80 -4.69
CA HIS A 139 2.73 16.15 -3.39
C HIS A 139 1.42 15.48 -2.94
N PHE A 140 1.36 14.16 -3.00
CA PHE A 140 0.21 13.38 -2.54
C PHE A 140 0.64 12.75 -1.22
N LEU A 141 0.51 13.55 -0.15
CA LEU A 141 0.42 13.24 1.29
C LEU A 141 0.75 14.51 2.08
#